data_AF-A0A831RXZ5-F1
#
_entry.id   AF-A0A831RXZ5-F1
#
_cell.length_a   1.000
_cell.length_b   1.000
_cell.length_c   1.000
_cell.angle_alpha   90.00
_cell.angle_beta   90.00
_cell.angle_gamma   90.00
#
_symmetry.space_group_name_H-M   'P 1'
#
loop_
_entity.id
_entity.type
_entity.pdbx_description
1 polymer ?
#
loop_
_entity_poly.entity_id
_entity_poly.type
_entity_poly.pdbx_seq_one_letter_code
_entity_poly.pdbx_strand_id
1 'polypeptide(L)'
;MPTRTHHRRSHEEWQRLITEQQQSGLSQRAFCRENGLALSSFRNWKRRLAATPPVPETGGGEWLELPLDLSHSATPHWEIELDLGNGVCLRLRQR
;
A
#
# COMPACT_ATOMS: atom_id res chain seq x y z
N MET A 1 -5.25 16.34 25.88
CA MET A 1 -5.86 15.71 24.69
C MET A 1 -5.26 14.31 24.58
N PRO A 2 -6.01 13.21 24.83
CA PRO A 2 -5.44 11.88 24.73
C PRO A 2 -5.15 11.60 23.26
N THR A 3 -3.87 11.54 22.88
CA THR A 3 -3.45 11.12 21.55
C THR A 3 -3.85 9.67 21.40
N ARG A 4 -4.89 9.41 20.61
CA ARG A 4 -5.42 8.07 20.32
C ARG A 4 -4.30 7.23 19.72
N THR A 5 -3.70 6.40 20.56
CA THR A 5 -2.59 5.51 20.22
C THR A 5 -3.03 4.67 19.03
N HIS A 6 -2.45 4.94 17.87
CA HIS A 6 -2.88 4.35 16.61
C HIS A 6 -2.55 2.86 16.64
N HIS A 7 -3.56 2.02 16.85
CA HIS A 7 -3.39 0.57 16.89
C HIS A 7 -2.96 0.10 15.50
N ARG A 8 -1.67 -0.17 15.35
CA ARG A 8 -1.12 -0.80 14.16
C ARG A 8 -1.69 -2.21 14.11
N ARG A 9 -2.63 -2.43 13.20
CA ARG A 9 -3.24 -3.75 12.99
C ARG A 9 -2.15 -4.78 12.67
N SER A 10 -2.17 -5.89 13.39
CA SER A 10 -1.29 -7.02 13.18
C SER A 10 -1.59 -7.73 11.86
N HIS A 11 -0.68 -8.60 11.45
CA HIS A 11 -0.87 -9.47 10.28
C HIS A 11 -2.14 -10.33 10.42
N GLU A 12 -2.38 -10.87 11.62
CA GLU A 12 -3.55 -11.70 11.94
C GLU A 12 -4.86 -10.92 11.83
N GLU A 13 -4.88 -9.67 12.27
CA GLU A 13 -6.06 -8.80 12.12
C GLU A 13 -6.40 -8.55 10.65
N TRP A 14 -5.41 -8.33 9.80
CA TRP A 14 -5.64 -8.17 8.36
C TRP A 14 -6.15 -9.45 7.71
N GLN A 15 -5.61 -10.60 8.11
CA GLN A 15 -6.07 -11.90 7.62
C GLN A 15 -7.53 -12.14 7.99
N ARG A 16 -7.91 -11.80 9.21
CA ARG A 16 -9.30 -11.86 9.68
C ARG A 16 -10.21 -10.94 8.86
N LEU A 17 -9.84 -9.67 8.69
CA LEU A 17 -10.62 -8.71 7.90
C LEU A 17 -10.81 -9.15 6.45
N ILE A 18 -9.78 -9.72 5.83
CA ILE A 18 -9.86 -10.22 4.45
C ILE A 18 -10.76 -11.46 4.36
N THR A 19 -10.75 -12.31 5.38
CA THR A 19 -11.64 -13.48 5.47
C THR A 19 -13.09 -13.04 5.70
N GLU A 20 -13.33 -12.10 6.60
CA GLU A 20 -14.66 -11.51 6.83
C GLU A 20 -15.20 -10.84 5.56
N GLN A 21 -14.35 -10.13 4.80
CA GLN A 21 -14.74 -9.56 3.51
C GLN A 21 -15.19 -10.63 2.52
N GLN A 22 -14.48 -11.76 2.44
CA GLN A 22 -14.86 -12.88 1.55
C GLN A 22 -16.19 -13.52 1.98
N GLN A 23 -16.39 -13.73 3.28
CA GLN A 23 -17.62 -14.32 3.82
C GLN A 23 -18.83 -13.39 3.69
N SER A 24 -18.62 -12.07 3.79
CA SER A 24 -19.70 -11.08 3.67
C SER A 24 -20.31 -10.99 2.27
N GLY A 25 -19.60 -11.46 1.23
CA GLY A 25 -20.01 -11.28 -0.18
C GLY A 25 -19.99 -9.81 -0.66
N LEU A 26 -19.59 -8.87 0.20
CA LEU A 26 -19.53 -7.45 -0.13
C LEU A 26 -18.35 -7.13 -1.03
N SER A 27 -18.51 -6.13 -1.89
CA SER A 27 -17.37 -5.56 -2.61
C SER A 27 -16.35 -4.98 -1.62
N GLN A 28 -15.06 -5.04 -1.99
CA GLN A 28 -13.97 -4.51 -1.15
C GLN A 28 -14.21 -3.06 -0.72
N ARG A 29 -14.82 -2.25 -1.61
CA ARG A 29 -15.12 -0.83 -1.36
C ARG A 29 -16.22 -0.66 -0.31
N ALA A 30 -17.27 -1.48 -0.36
CA ALA A 30 -18.36 -1.46 0.62
C ALA A 30 -17.84 -1.92 1.99
N PHE A 31 -17.12 -3.04 2.03
CA PHE A 31 -16.51 -3.58 3.26
C PHE A 31 -15.56 -2.58 3.92
N CYS A 32 -14.69 -1.93 3.14
CA CYS A 32 -13.77 -0.92 3.65
C CYS A 32 -14.52 0.29 4.24
N ARG A 33 -15.60 0.73 3.61
CA ARG A 33 -16.41 1.85 4.11
C ARG A 33 -17.08 1.51 5.44
N GLU A 34 -17.64 0.31 5.57
CA GLU A 34 -18.31 -0.13 6.81
C GLU A 34 -17.32 -0.34 7.96
N ASN A 35 -16.11 -0.82 7.66
CA ASN A 35 -15.08 -1.10 8.67
C ASN A 35 -14.11 0.07 8.92
N GLY A 36 -14.34 1.23 8.30
CA GLY A 36 -13.46 2.41 8.43
C GLY A 36 -12.03 2.13 7.95
N LEU A 37 -11.87 1.31 6.92
CA LEU A 37 -10.58 0.94 6.34
C LEU A 37 -10.29 1.78 5.10
N ALA A 38 -9.02 2.15 4.93
CA ALA A 38 -8.56 2.70 3.67
C ALA A 38 -8.47 1.57 2.62
N LEU A 39 -9.06 1.82 1.44
CA LEU A 39 -9.08 0.86 0.34
C LEU A 39 -7.67 0.51 -0.16
N SER A 40 -6.75 1.48 -0.14
CA SER A 40 -5.33 1.32 -0.47
C SER A 40 -4.67 0.31 0.46
N SER A 41 -4.79 0.50 1.78
CA SER A 41 -4.22 -0.39 2.78
C SER A 41 -4.83 -1.80 2.70
N PHE A 42 -6.15 -1.90 2.51
CA PHE A 42 -6.83 -3.20 2.36
C PHE A 42 -6.33 -3.96 1.12
N ARG A 43 -6.20 -3.29 -0.03
CA ARG A 43 -5.67 -3.91 -1.25
C ARG A 43 -4.20 -4.32 -1.10
N ASN A 44 -3.39 -3.50 -0.46
CA ASN A 44 -1.99 -3.79 -0.18
C ASN A 44 -1.86 -5.04 0.70
N TRP A 45 -2.58 -5.09 1.81
CA TRP A 45 -2.59 -6.26 2.70
C TRP A 45 -3.17 -7.50 2.03
N LYS A 46 -4.23 -7.36 1.22
CA LYS A 46 -4.77 -8.49 0.46
C LYS A 46 -3.74 -9.08 -0.51
N ARG A 47 -2.94 -8.24 -1.17
CA ARG A 47 -1.83 -8.69 -2.01
C ARG A 47 -0.74 -9.38 -1.19
N ARG A 48 -0.34 -8.78 -0.06
CA ARG A 48 0.69 -9.32 0.85
C ARG A 48 0.30 -10.67 1.45
N LEU A 49 -0.97 -10.88 1.77
CA LEU A 49 -1.48 -12.14 2.34
C LEU A 49 -1.81 -13.20 1.27
N ALA A 50 -2.13 -12.78 0.05
CA ALA A 50 -2.30 -13.69 -1.07
C ALA A 50 -0.97 -14.20 -1.64
N ALA A 51 0.10 -13.43 -1.44
CA ALA A 51 1.46 -13.84 -1.76
C ALA A 51 1.96 -14.88 -0.74
N THR A 52 1.61 -16.15 -0.92
CA THR A 52 2.46 -17.28 -0.48
C THR A 52 3.87 -16.97 -0.93
N PRO A 53 4.90 -16.86 -0.07
CA PRO A 53 6.16 -16.17 -0.36
C PRO A 53 6.66 -16.49 -1.76
N PRO A 54 6.42 -15.60 -2.75
CA PRO A 54 6.90 -15.81 -4.08
C PRO A 54 8.13 -14.93 -4.25
N VAL A 55 9.17 -15.58 -4.77
CA VAL A 55 10.25 -15.06 -5.61
C VAL A 55 10.05 -13.59 -6.02
N PRO A 56 11.10 -12.73 -5.99
CA PRO A 56 11.00 -11.31 -6.34
C PRO A 56 10.38 -11.11 -7.73
N GLU A 57 9.07 -10.95 -7.77
CA GLU A 57 8.32 -10.55 -8.95
C GLU A 57 8.39 -9.03 -9.04
N THR A 58 9.53 -8.61 -9.57
CA THR A 58 9.64 -7.59 -10.61
C THR A 58 8.28 -7.35 -11.23
N GLY A 59 7.74 -6.15 -11.01
CA GLY A 59 6.50 -5.74 -11.64
C GLY A 59 6.54 -6.06 -13.12
N GLY A 60 5.46 -6.68 -13.62
CA GLY A 60 5.14 -6.71 -15.03
C GLY A 60 4.94 -5.28 -15.52
N GLY A 61 6.05 -4.64 -15.85
CA GLY A 61 6.23 -3.42 -16.58
C GLY A 61 7.57 -3.60 -17.26
N GLU A 62 7.50 -3.95 -18.54
CA GLU A 62 8.61 -3.98 -19.48
C GLU A 62 9.61 -2.87 -19.14
N TRP A 63 10.78 -3.24 -18.64
CA TRP A 63 11.87 -2.30 -18.39
C TRP A 63 12.38 -1.86 -19.76
N LEU A 64 11.86 -0.74 -20.24
CA LEU A 64 12.37 -0.08 -21.42
C LEU A 64 13.68 0.61 -21.01
N GLU A 65 14.82 0.10 -21.47
CA GLU A 65 16.09 0.82 -21.31
C GLU A 65 16.01 2.13 -22.08
N LEU A 66 15.83 3.23 -21.35
CA LEU A 66 15.88 4.56 -21.93
C LEU A 66 17.36 4.93 -22.11
N PRO A 67 17.81 5.26 -23.33
CA PRO A 67 19.20 5.67 -23.53
C PRO A 67 19.51 6.88 -22.64
N LEU A 68 20.49 6.71 -21.75
CA LEU A 68 21.03 7.74 -20.87
C LEU A 68 21.84 8.73 -21.70
N ASP A 69 21.15 9.58 -22.43
CA ASP A 69 21.77 10.76 -23.04
C ASP A 69 21.18 12.01 -22.42
N LEU A 70 21.56 12.28 -21.17
CA LEU A 70 21.41 13.58 -20.56
C LEU A 70 22.60 13.85 -19.64
N SER A 71 23.49 14.68 -20.15
CA SER A 71 24.22 15.67 -19.36
C SER A 71 23.25 16.46 -18.47
N HIS A 72 22.90 15.86 -17.33
CA HIS A 72 22.20 16.55 -16.25
C HIS A 72 22.91 16.18 -14.96
N SER A 73 23.44 17.20 -14.31
CA SER A 73 23.83 17.21 -12.91
C SER A 73 22.61 16.87 -12.05
N ALA A 74 22.25 15.60 -11.96
CA ALA A 74 21.12 15.15 -11.17
C ALA A 74 21.58 15.00 -9.72
N THR A 75 21.20 15.97 -8.88
CA THR A 75 21.06 15.69 -7.45
C THR A 75 20.14 14.47 -7.30
N PRO A 76 20.43 13.53 -6.39
CA PRO A 76 19.58 12.37 -6.16
C PRO A 76 18.26 12.87 -5.56
N HIS A 77 17.28 13.13 -6.42
CA HIS A 77 15.92 13.47 -6.05
C HIS A 77 15.17 12.16 -5.84
N TRP A 78 14.95 11.79 -4.58
CA TRP A 78 14.09 10.67 -4.26
C TRP A 78 12.68 11.15 -3.95
N GLU A 79 11.68 10.33 -4.28
CA GLU A 79 10.28 10.51 -3.90
C GLU A 79 9.83 9.30 -3.09
N ILE A 80 9.27 9.53 -1.90
CA ILE A 80 8.70 8.49 -1.03
C ILE A 80 7.24 8.82 -0.78
N GLU A 81 6.35 7.85 -1.05
CA GLU A 81 4.94 7.91 -0.70
C GLU A 81 4.65 6.94 0.45
N LEU A 82 4.11 7.47 1.54
CA LEU A 82 3.72 6.74 2.72
C LEU A 82 2.23 6.90 2.95
N ASP A 83 1.48 5.80 2.80
CA ASP A 83 0.07 5.74 3.19
C ASP A 83 -0.01 5.64 4.71
N LEU A 84 -0.59 6.67 5.34
CA LEU A 84 -0.77 6.75 6.79
C LEU A 84 -2.14 6.20 7.24
N GLY A 85 -2.96 5.70 6.30
CA GLY A 85 -4.35 5.33 6.54
C GLY A 85 -5.29 6.53 6.72
N ASN A 86 -6.59 6.25 6.90
CA ASN A 86 -7.64 7.27 7.11
C ASN A 86 -7.71 8.38 6.03
N GLY A 87 -7.30 8.06 4.80
CA GLY A 87 -7.28 9.02 3.69
C GLY A 87 -6.09 9.98 3.70
N VAL A 88 -5.11 9.78 4.59
CA VAL A 88 -3.89 10.61 4.66
C VAL A 88 -2.74 9.88 3.97
N CYS A 89 -2.18 10.52 2.94
CA CYS A 89 -0.95 10.08 2.30
C CYS A 89 0.12 11.16 2.45
N LEU A 90 1.29 10.76 2.92
CA LEU A 90 2.45 11.63 3.06
C LEU A 90 3.37 11.38 1.87
N ARG A 91 3.65 12.42 1.08
CA ARG A 91 4.58 12.34 -0.05
C ARG A 91 5.76 13.26 0.20
N LEU A 92 6.95 12.69 0.29
CA LEU A 92 8.20 13.41 0.48
C LEU A 92 8.97 13.41 -0.83
N ARG A 93 9.59 14.55 -1.16
CA ARG A 93 10.46 14.71 -2.33
C ARG A 93 11.71 15.45 -1.89
N GLN A 94 12.88 14.91 -2.18
CA GLN A 94 14.13 15.65 -2.06
C GLN A 94 14.43 16.35 -3.39
N ARG A 95 14.81 17.63 -3.33
CA ARG A 95 15.37 18.40 -4.46
C ARG A 95 16.89 18.37 -4.37
#